data_AF-K1YH83-F1
#
_entry.id   AF-K1YH83-F1
#
_cell.length_a   1.000
_cell.length_b   1.000
_cell.length_c   1.000
_cell.angle_alpha   90.00
_cell.angle_beta   90.00
_cell.angle_gamma   90.00
#
_symmetry.space_group_name_H-M   'P 1'
#
loop_
_entity.id
_entity.type
_entity.pdbx_description
1 polymer ?
#
loop_
_entity_poly.entity_id
_entity_poly.type
_entity_poly.pdbx_seq_one_letter_code
_entity_poly.pdbx_strand_id
1 'polypeptide(L)'
;SLNGDSRFWQGDTVGATLHPHLRRYLIMFFDYRPAVRSFRDDFVRAFMAGHRRFRWPERTPSQSPDKISAIFATPYAELKKMSGAQLNRLYRKKAMQLHPDRGGDHDLFIELTEVYESLRRLKK
;
A
#
# COMPACT_ATOMS: atom_id res chain seq x y z
N SER A 1 3.81 -5.73 -59.19
CA SER A 1 4.36 -5.33 -57.87
C SER A 1 4.34 -3.82 -57.77
N LEU A 2 4.17 -3.25 -56.57
CA LEU A 2 4.03 -1.78 -56.38
C LEU A 2 5.19 -0.98 -56.99
N ASN A 3 6.40 -1.54 -57.00
CA ASN A 3 7.58 -0.90 -57.58
C ASN A 3 7.43 -0.59 -59.08
N GLY A 4 6.70 -1.42 -59.83
CA GLY A 4 6.54 -1.28 -61.28
C GLY A 4 5.22 -0.63 -61.73
N ASP A 5 4.38 -0.19 -60.78
CA ASP A 5 3.04 0.29 -61.10
C ASP A 5 3.04 1.77 -61.50
N SER A 6 3.00 2.03 -62.81
CA SER A 6 3.01 3.39 -63.36
C SER A 6 1.79 4.22 -62.98
N ARG A 7 0.64 3.60 -62.69
CA ARG A 7 -0.57 4.31 -62.21
C ARG A 7 -0.38 4.79 -60.78
N PHE A 8 0.27 3.99 -59.94
CA PHE A 8 0.60 4.37 -58.57
C PHE A 8 1.59 5.54 -58.53
N TRP A 9 2.60 5.53 -59.41
CA TRP A 9 3.61 6.58 -59.50
C TRP A 9 3.19 7.80 -60.32
N GLN A 10 1.96 7.86 -60.84
CA GLN A 10 1.40 9.01 -61.55
C GLN A 10 2.33 9.56 -62.66
N GLY A 11 3.04 8.68 -63.36
CA GLY A 11 3.96 9.04 -64.45
C GLY A 11 5.41 9.28 -64.05
N ASP A 12 5.78 9.02 -62.78
CA ASP A 12 7.18 9.10 -62.34
C ASP A 12 8.05 7.97 -62.93
N THR A 13 9.36 8.19 -63.02
CA THR A 13 10.27 7.26 -63.75
C THR A 13 10.45 5.93 -62.99
N VAL A 14 9.77 4.89 -63.48
CA VAL A 14 9.95 3.52 -63.01
C VAL A 14 11.26 2.96 -63.58
N GLY A 15 12.33 2.99 -62.79
CA GLY A 15 13.63 2.44 -63.16
C GLY A 15 13.76 0.93 -62.91
N ALA A 16 14.88 0.34 -63.33
CA ALA A 16 15.22 -1.07 -63.07
C ALA A 16 15.53 -1.37 -61.58
N THR A 17 15.60 -0.34 -60.75
CA THR A 17 15.90 -0.45 -59.31
C THR A 17 14.69 -0.05 -58.46
N LEU A 18 14.77 -0.30 -57.16
CA LEU A 18 13.70 0.06 -56.23
C LEU A 18 13.46 1.58 -56.20
N HIS A 19 12.20 1.99 -56.37
CA HIS A 19 11.77 3.38 -56.42
C HIS A 19 12.26 4.16 -55.18
N PRO A 20 12.77 5.40 -55.32
CA PRO A 20 13.33 6.18 -54.22
C PRO A 20 12.39 6.34 -53.02
N HIS A 21 11.10 6.52 -53.27
CA HIS A 21 10.08 6.59 -52.21
C HIS A 21 10.02 5.29 -51.40
N LEU A 22 10.02 4.14 -52.08
CA LEU A 22 9.99 2.84 -51.40
C LEU A 22 11.26 2.59 -50.59
N ARG A 23 12.42 3.07 -51.07
CA ARG A 23 13.67 3.01 -50.31
C ARG A 23 13.58 3.78 -48.99
N ARG A 24 12.97 4.97 -49.01
CA ARG A 24 12.76 5.77 -47.79
C ARG A 24 11.83 5.07 -46.80
N TYR A 25 10.75 4.46 -47.29
CA TYR A 25 9.86 3.66 -46.46
C TYR A 25 10.55 2.41 -45.90
N LEU A 26 11.40 1.76 -46.69
CA LEU A 26 12.17 0.58 -46.25
C LEU A 26 13.14 0.94 -45.13
N ILE A 27 13.90 2.03 -45.29
CA ILE A 27 14.81 2.55 -44.26
C ILE A 27 14.01 2.91 -43.00
N MET A 28 12.93 3.68 -43.16
CA MET A 28 12.06 4.04 -42.03
C MET A 28 11.48 2.81 -41.31
N PHE A 29 11.10 1.77 -42.05
CA PHE A 29 10.55 0.54 -41.48
C PHE A 29 11.57 -0.22 -40.63
N PHE A 30 12.82 -0.32 -41.11
CA PHE A 30 13.89 -1.00 -40.37
C PHE A 30 14.50 -0.15 -39.25
N ASP A 31 14.49 1.18 -39.39
CA ASP A 31 14.96 2.11 -38.36
C ASP A 31 13.92 2.36 -37.27
N TYR A 32 12.64 2.12 -37.56
CA TYR A 32 11.57 2.26 -36.59
C TYR A 32 11.58 1.09 -35.61
N ARG A 33 12.16 1.31 -34.43
CA ARG A 33 11.86 0.49 -33.26
C ARG A 33 10.61 1.06 -32.59
N PRO A 34 9.44 0.38 -32.65
CA PRO A 34 8.32 0.79 -31.84
C PRO A 34 8.78 0.80 -30.38
N ALA A 35 8.62 1.93 -29.70
CA ALA A 35 8.74 1.97 -28.25
C ALA A 35 7.67 1.03 -27.71
N VAL A 36 8.06 -0.20 -27.38
CA VAL A 36 7.16 -1.15 -26.76
C VAL A 36 6.71 -0.48 -25.48
N ARG A 37 5.43 -0.09 -25.38
CA ARG A 37 4.81 0.15 -24.08
C ARG A 37 5.03 -1.12 -23.29
N SER A 38 6.05 -1.11 -22.45
CA SER A 38 6.46 -2.26 -21.68
C SER A 38 5.36 -2.47 -20.66
N PHE A 39 4.51 -3.47 -20.91
CA PHE A 39 3.50 -3.91 -19.94
C PHE A 39 4.12 -4.08 -18.54
N ARG A 40 5.39 -4.48 -18.48
CA ARG A 40 6.17 -4.57 -17.23
C ARG A 40 6.40 -3.20 -16.60
N ASP A 41 6.74 -2.17 -17.37
CA ASP A 41 6.97 -0.82 -16.85
C ASP A 41 5.66 -0.22 -16.33
N ASP A 42 4.56 -0.42 -17.06
CA ASP A 42 3.23 0.03 -16.65
C ASP A 42 2.76 -0.73 -15.40
N PHE A 43 3.01 -2.05 -15.32
CA PHE A 43 2.76 -2.87 -14.13
C PHE A 43 3.58 -2.39 -12.92
N VAL A 44 4.88 -2.15 -13.10
CA VAL A 44 5.78 -1.67 -12.04
C VAL A 44 5.33 -0.29 -11.55
N ARG A 45 4.96 0.63 -12.45
CA ARG A 45 4.41 1.95 -12.07
C ARG A 45 3.10 1.82 -11.32
N ALA A 46 2.16 0.98 -11.78
CA ALA A 46 0.88 0.75 -11.13
C ALA A 46 1.04 0.11 -9.74
N PHE A 47 1.92 -0.88 -9.62
CA PHE A 47 2.27 -1.53 -8.36
C PHE A 47 2.86 -0.53 -7.36
N MET A 48 3.87 0.25 -7.77
CA MET A 48 4.45 1.31 -6.92
C MET A 48 3.42 2.36 -6.53
N ALA A 49 2.53 2.77 -7.43
CA ALA A 49 1.47 3.73 -7.15
C ALA A 49 0.43 3.17 -6.16
N GLY A 50 0.07 1.89 -6.27
CA GLY A 50 -0.84 1.21 -5.34
C GLY A 50 -0.27 1.12 -3.92
N HIS A 51 1.01 0.76 -3.80
CA HIS A 51 1.69 0.72 -2.50
C HIS A 51 1.79 2.08 -1.81
N ARG A 52 1.89 3.18 -2.56
CA ARG A 52 1.90 4.55 -2.00
C ARG A 52 0.54 5.02 -1.50
N ARG A 53 -0.56 4.45 -2.00
CA ARG A 53 -1.93 4.78 -1.59
C ARG A 53 -2.40 3.95 -0.41
N PHE A 54 -1.71 2.85 -0.10
CA PHE A 54 -2.02 2.04 1.05
C PHE A 54 -1.75 2.80 2.34
N ARG A 55 -2.82 3.06 3.10
CA ARG A 55 -2.75 3.50 4.48
C ARG A 55 -3.25 2.37 5.35
N TRP A 56 -2.46 2.00 6.37
CA TRP A 56 -3.00 1.16 7.43
C TRP A 56 -4.21 1.88 8.04
N PRO A 57 -5.35 1.18 8.23
CA PRO A 57 -6.50 1.78 8.90
C PRO A 57 -6.08 2.33 10.26
N GLU A 58 -6.72 3.44 10.67
CA GLU A 58 -6.46 4.02 11.98
C GLU A 58 -6.72 2.98 13.06
N ARG A 59 -5.71 2.75 13.91
CA ARG A 59 -5.80 1.74 14.96
C ARG A 59 -6.78 2.26 16.01
N THR A 60 -7.99 1.73 16.04
CA THR A 60 -8.93 2.01 17.12
C THR A 60 -8.69 1.05 18.28
N PRO A 61 -8.84 1.49 19.54
CA PRO A 61 -8.87 0.55 20.66
C PRO A 61 -10.01 -0.47 20.46
N SER A 62 -9.79 -1.69 20.93
CA SER A 62 -10.73 -2.82 20.77
C SER A 62 -12.07 -2.62 21.50
N GLN A 63 -12.12 -1.67 22.45
CA GLN A 63 -13.23 -1.47 23.39
C GLN A 63 -13.63 0.01 23.48
N SER A 64 -14.85 0.27 23.95
CA SER A 64 -15.35 1.65 24.14
C SER A 64 -14.56 2.40 25.24
N PRO A 65 -14.44 3.73 25.17
CA PRO A 65 -13.73 4.53 26.17
C PRO A 65 -14.23 4.33 27.61
N ASP A 66 -15.53 4.12 27.78
CA ASP A 66 -16.16 3.92 29.09
C ASP A 66 -15.72 2.59 29.71
N LYS A 67 -15.72 1.52 28.92
CA LYS A 67 -15.27 0.18 29.35
C LYS A 67 -13.78 0.19 29.71
N ILE A 68 -12.96 0.88 28.91
CA ILE A 68 -11.53 1.06 29.20
C ILE A 68 -11.33 1.80 30.52
N SER A 69 -12.13 2.85 30.76
CA SER A 69 -12.06 3.62 31.99
C SER A 69 -12.46 2.80 33.22
N ALA A 70 -13.47 1.93 33.07
CA ALA A 70 -13.91 1.01 34.12
C ALA A 70 -12.83 -0.02 34.49
N ILE A 71 -12.23 -0.69 33.48
CA ILE A 71 -11.19 -1.71 33.70
C ILE A 71 -9.97 -1.12 34.41
N PHE A 72 -9.49 0.03 33.96
CA PHE A 72 -8.33 0.69 34.58
C PHE A 72 -8.67 1.47 35.85
N ALA A 73 -9.96 1.69 36.15
CA ALA A 73 -10.44 2.64 37.14
C ALA A 73 -9.74 4.00 37.00
N THR A 74 -9.56 4.45 35.76
CA THR A 74 -8.84 5.68 35.41
C THR A 74 -9.49 6.26 34.15
N PRO A 75 -9.81 7.57 34.10
CA PRO A 75 -10.45 8.16 32.93
C PRO A 75 -9.65 7.94 31.64
N TYR A 76 -10.33 7.59 30.55
CA TYR A 76 -9.70 7.34 29.25
C TYR A 76 -8.84 8.52 28.76
N ALA A 77 -9.27 9.75 29.03
CA ALA A 77 -8.51 10.96 28.70
C ALA A 77 -7.15 11.02 29.42
N GLU A 78 -7.08 10.52 30.66
CA GLU A 78 -5.84 10.46 31.43
C GLU A 78 -4.94 9.34 30.90
N LEU A 79 -5.50 8.16 30.62
CA LEU A 79 -4.78 7.05 29.99
C LEU A 79 -4.14 7.46 28.65
N LYS A 80 -4.84 8.28 27.86
CA LYS A 80 -4.32 8.81 26.59
C LYS A 80 -3.11 9.73 26.81
N LYS A 81 -3.12 10.55 27.87
CA LYS A 81 -2.03 11.48 28.24
C LYS A 81 -0.81 10.79 28.88
N MET A 82 -0.98 9.62 29.51
CA MET A 82 0.11 8.91 30.17
C MET A 82 1.27 8.56 29.22
N SER A 83 2.51 8.58 29.71
CA SER A 83 3.64 8.01 28.98
C SER A 83 3.56 6.48 28.93
N GLY A 84 4.28 5.82 28.02
CA GLY A 84 4.34 4.36 27.96
C GLY A 84 4.81 3.72 29.27
N ALA A 85 5.74 4.37 29.99
CA ALA A 85 6.21 3.89 31.29
C ALA A 85 5.13 3.99 32.38
N GLN A 86 4.36 5.07 32.40
CA GLN A 86 3.23 5.23 33.33
C GLN A 86 2.14 4.19 33.07
N LEU A 87 1.80 3.95 31.80
CA LEU A 87 0.84 2.92 31.40
C LEU A 87 1.30 1.52 31.83
N ASN A 88 2.59 1.19 31.62
CA ASN A 88 3.15 -0.11 32.03
C ASN A 88 3.07 -0.33 33.54
N ARG A 89 3.34 0.72 34.33
CA ARG A 89 3.25 0.65 35.80
C ARG A 89 1.81 0.41 36.26
N LEU A 90 0.86 1.14 35.66
CA LEU A 90 -0.56 0.99 35.96
C LEU A 90 -1.08 -0.41 35.61
N TYR A 91 -0.73 -0.89 34.41
CA TYR A 91 -1.06 -2.25 33.97
C TYR A 91 -0.56 -3.31 34.95
N ARG A 92 0.72 -3.28 35.34
CA ARG A 92 1.28 -4.25 36.30
C ARG A 92 0.54 -4.25 37.63
N LYS A 93 0.17 -3.07 38.13
CA LYS A 93 -0.60 -2.94 39.37
C LYS A 93 -1.98 -3.60 39.24
N LYS A 94 -2.69 -3.37 38.13
CA LYS A 94 -4.01 -3.96 37.88
C LYS A 94 -3.94 -5.46 37.60
N ALA A 95 -2.97 -5.90 36.81
CA ALA A 95 -2.71 -7.30 36.51
C ALA A 95 -2.43 -8.12 37.78
N MET A 96 -1.68 -7.56 38.74
CA MET A 96 -1.43 -8.21 40.04
C MET A 96 -2.69 -8.33 40.92
N GLN A 97 -3.66 -7.43 40.76
CA GLN A 97 -4.93 -7.44 41.50
C GLN A 97 -5.93 -8.43 40.90
N LEU A 98 -5.98 -8.51 39.57
CA LEU A 98 -6.92 -9.37 38.83
C LEU A 98 -6.33 -10.74 38.49
N HIS A 99 -5.15 -11.09 38.98
CA HIS A 99 -4.47 -12.32 38.59
C HIS A 99 -5.30 -13.57 38.99
N PRO A 100 -5.61 -14.48 38.05
CA PRO A 100 -6.41 -15.69 38.32
C PRO A 100 -5.83 -16.56 39.44
N ASP A 101 -4.51 -16.72 39.48
CA ASP A 101 -3.82 -17.50 40.53
C ASP A 101 -4.01 -16.94 41.95
N ARG A 102 -4.50 -15.71 42.10
CA ARG A 102 -4.84 -15.08 43.39
C ARG A 102 -6.34 -15.04 43.65
N GLY A 103 -7.13 -15.82 42.91
CA GLY A 103 -8.59 -15.80 42.95
C GLY A 103 -9.21 -14.62 42.21
N GLY A 104 -8.46 -13.97 41.32
CA GLY A 104 -8.97 -12.92 40.44
C GLY A 104 -9.81 -13.47 39.30
N ASP A 105 -10.61 -12.58 38.70
CA ASP A 105 -11.44 -12.91 37.53
C ASP A 105 -10.58 -13.02 36.26
N HIS A 106 -10.59 -14.20 35.66
CA HIS A 106 -9.84 -14.50 34.44
C HIS A 106 -10.27 -13.68 33.23
N ASP A 107 -11.57 -13.46 33.08
CA ASP A 107 -12.12 -12.74 31.93
C ASP A 107 -11.73 -11.26 32.02
N LEU A 108 -11.82 -10.67 33.22
CA LEU A 108 -11.35 -9.30 33.46
C LEU A 108 -9.84 -9.14 33.23
N PHE A 109 -9.05 -10.18 33.52
CA PHE A 109 -7.62 -10.17 33.25
C PHE A 109 -7.30 -10.19 31.75
N ILE A 110 -8.03 -10.99 30.95
CA ILE A 110 -7.92 -10.99 29.50
C ILE A 110 -8.28 -9.61 28.94
N GLU A 111 -9.43 -9.05 29.34
CA GLU A 111 -9.87 -7.74 28.88
C GLU A 111 -8.86 -6.63 29.22
N LEU A 112 -8.30 -6.65 30.43
CA LEU A 112 -7.24 -5.72 30.84
C LEU A 112 -6.03 -5.81 29.91
N THR A 113 -5.63 -7.03 29.57
CA THR A 113 -4.44 -7.30 28.73
C THR A 113 -4.65 -6.81 27.30
N GLU A 114 -5.80 -7.12 26.70
CA GLU A 114 -6.15 -6.66 25.35
C GLU A 114 -6.19 -5.13 25.24
N VAL A 115 -6.83 -4.48 26.21
CA VAL A 115 -6.92 -3.02 26.24
C VAL A 115 -5.52 -2.41 26.43
N TYR A 116 -4.70 -2.95 27.33
CA TYR A 116 -3.33 -2.50 27.51
C TYR A 116 -2.51 -2.61 26.21
N GLU A 117 -2.60 -3.73 25.49
CA GLU A 117 -1.88 -3.89 24.23
C GLU A 117 -2.33 -2.86 23.18
N SER A 118 -3.63 -2.62 23.08
CA SER A 118 -4.17 -1.62 22.15
C SER A 118 -3.62 -0.22 22.48
N LEU A 119 -3.64 0.19 23.75
CA LEU A 119 -3.10 1.47 24.22
C LEU A 119 -1.59 1.57 24.04
N ARG A 120 -0.85 0.48 24.26
CA ARG A 120 0.61 0.44 24.05
C ARG A 120 0.97 0.60 22.58
N ARG A 121 0.21 0.00 21.67
CA ARG A 121 0.40 0.11 20.21
C ARG A 121 0.09 1.52 19.68
N LEU A 122 -0.75 2.30 20.37
CA LEU A 122 -1.05 3.69 20.03
C LEU A 122 0.02 4.68 20.46
N LYS A 123 0.83 4.32 21.47
CA LYS A 123 1.89 5.18 22.03
C LYS A 123 3.27 4.91 21.41
N LYS A 124 3.37 3.99 20.44
CA LYS A 124 4.61 3.60 19.75
C LYS A 124 4.71 4.31 18.42
#